data_AF-A0A9Q9AKT5-F1
#
_entry.id   AF-A0A9Q9AKT5-F1
#
_cell.length_a   1.000
_cell.length_b   1.000
_cell.length_c   1.000
_cell.angle_alpha   90.00
_cell.angle_beta   90.00
_cell.angle_gamma   90.00
#
_symmetry.space_group_name_H-M   'P 1'
#
loop_
_entity.id
_entity.type
_entity.pdbx_description
1 polymer ?
#
loop_
_entity_poly.entity_id
_entity_poly.type
_entity_poly.pdbx_seq_one_letter_code
_entity_poly.pdbx_strand_id
1 'polypeptide(L)'
;MASVSPRKPRASKACSLCKMRKFKCDNLAPQCGNCRTYEKECTYPERGRRARPTNAVIAALREENRGLRSQLSVEPYEEVALRSASDNSQSNVSSRAVAQRTPSIGVPRPLFERNGGYRPDVSATQTNRAPASINKNATYHGPTSALYDDVPGERQAQQWLSTEREHQMSTLLFAVAAKQRQMEAVNTARGLLDFDSVDPEMGLHLLNLHWNRQHHSFLVTYRPAFLRDMACQGLYFSKILLNAIYFGSAKFSPRLELREDPDDVRTAGWQFRQRLRELLGEAMDQSKITTIQALLQMTNSLFALGDEQSAAWLYAGLAFRMIN
;
A
#
# COMPACT_ATOMS: atom_id res chain seq x y z
N MET A 1 46.64 37.03 9.06
CA MET A 1 45.32 37.69 8.98
C MET A 1 44.45 36.94 7.98
N ALA A 2 43.58 36.04 8.45
CA ALA A 2 42.68 35.29 7.56
C ALA A 2 41.39 36.11 7.34
N SER A 3 41.14 36.51 6.10
CA SER A 3 39.96 37.27 5.70
C SER A 3 38.71 36.38 5.74
N VAL A 4 37.86 36.59 6.74
CA VAL A 4 36.55 35.94 6.84
C VAL A 4 35.65 36.48 5.73
N SER A 5 35.35 35.63 4.74
CA SER A 5 34.44 35.98 3.65
C SER A 5 33.00 36.13 4.19
N PRO A 6 32.27 37.21 3.85
CA PRO A 6 30.95 37.47 4.40
C PRO A 6 29.96 36.39 3.95
N ARG A 7 29.29 35.73 4.91
CA ARG A 7 28.24 34.74 4.61
C ARG A 7 27.09 35.42 3.88
N LYS A 8 26.87 35.04 2.63
CA LYS A 8 25.77 35.56 1.80
C LYS A 8 24.42 35.24 2.45
N PRO A 9 23.47 36.19 2.48
CA PRO A 9 22.15 35.99 3.05
C PRO A 9 21.42 34.86 2.30
N ARG A 10 20.68 34.03 3.06
CA ARG A 10 19.88 32.95 2.47
C ARG A 10 18.76 33.55 1.63
N ALA A 11 18.68 33.11 0.38
CA ALA A 11 17.57 33.35 -0.55
C ALA A 11 16.20 33.08 0.10
N SER A 12 15.28 34.07 0.09
CA SER A 12 13.91 33.91 0.61
C SER A 12 13.00 33.10 -0.34
N LYS A 13 13.34 33.03 -1.64
CA LYS A 13 12.57 32.33 -2.68
C LYS A 13 13.52 31.76 -3.73
N ALA A 14 13.54 30.44 -3.92
CA ALA A 14 14.33 29.81 -4.98
C ALA A 14 13.66 29.94 -6.36
N CYS A 15 14.45 29.97 -7.44
CA CYS A 15 13.96 29.96 -8.82
C CYS A 15 13.28 28.62 -9.18
N SER A 16 12.53 28.59 -10.29
CA SER A 16 11.77 27.43 -10.78
C SER A 16 12.66 26.17 -10.94
N LEU A 17 13.81 26.31 -11.60
CA LEU A 17 14.75 25.22 -11.85
C LEU A 17 15.32 24.64 -10.55
N CYS A 18 15.84 25.50 -9.67
CA CYS A 18 16.41 25.06 -8.38
C CYS A 18 15.35 24.40 -7.50
N LYS A 19 14.08 24.86 -7.58
CA LYS A 19 12.97 24.24 -6.87
C LYS A 19 12.60 22.87 -7.43
N MET A 20 12.55 22.73 -8.75
CA MET A 20 12.27 21.46 -9.42
C MET A 20 13.36 20.42 -9.15
N ARG A 21 14.63 20.83 -9.22
CA ARG A 21 15.80 19.95 -9.00
C ARG A 21 16.25 19.85 -7.55
N LYS A 22 15.55 20.51 -6.61
CA LYS A 22 15.87 20.57 -5.18
C LYS A 22 17.31 21.03 -4.87
N PHE A 23 17.86 21.92 -5.69
CA PHE A 23 19.15 22.55 -5.44
C PHE A 23 19.01 23.80 -4.58
N LYS A 24 20.07 24.14 -3.84
CA LYS A 24 20.15 25.40 -3.10
C LYS A 24 20.31 26.56 -4.09
N CYS A 25 19.41 27.52 -4.04
CA CYS A 25 19.42 28.70 -4.92
C CYS A 25 20.12 29.88 -4.25
N ASP A 26 21.09 30.48 -4.93
CA ASP A 26 21.86 31.62 -4.42
C ASP A 26 21.23 32.99 -4.73
N ASN A 27 20.09 33.04 -5.42
CA ASN A 27 19.30 34.25 -5.74
C ASN A 27 20.05 35.44 -6.36
N LEU A 28 21.18 35.20 -7.03
CA LEU A 28 21.87 36.24 -7.79
C LEU A 28 21.05 36.65 -9.02
N ALA A 29 21.03 37.96 -9.33
CA ALA A 29 20.44 38.52 -10.53
C ALA A 29 21.56 38.79 -11.57
N PRO A 30 21.34 38.57 -12.88
CA PRO A 30 20.09 38.16 -13.54
C PRO A 30 19.82 36.64 -13.51
N GLN A 31 20.80 35.80 -13.15
CA GLN A 31 20.65 34.34 -13.06
C GLN A 31 21.34 33.76 -11.83
N CYS A 32 20.74 32.72 -11.25
CA CYS A 32 21.32 31.98 -10.13
C CYS A 32 22.59 31.21 -10.55
N GLY A 33 23.53 30.96 -9.64
CA GLY A 33 24.80 30.26 -9.94
C GLY A 33 24.58 28.89 -10.61
N ASN A 34 23.67 28.08 -10.05
CA ASN A 34 23.31 26.80 -10.66
C ASN A 34 22.68 26.96 -12.05
N CYS A 35 21.83 27.97 -12.22
CA CYS A 35 21.13 28.22 -13.48
C CYS A 35 22.13 28.57 -14.60
N ARG A 36 23.18 29.33 -14.25
CA ARG A 36 24.31 29.63 -15.13
C ARG A 36 25.13 28.39 -15.47
N THR A 37 25.45 27.55 -14.48
CA THR A 37 26.22 26.31 -14.70
C THR A 37 25.48 25.30 -15.58
N TYR A 38 24.16 25.22 -15.45
CA TYR A 38 23.34 24.30 -16.24
C TYR A 38 22.83 24.91 -17.55
N GLU A 39 23.19 26.18 -17.86
CA GLU A 39 22.73 26.92 -19.04
C GLU A 39 21.20 26.84 -19.23
N LYS A 40 20.46 27.02 -18.12
CA LYS A 40 18.99 27.00 -18.12
C LYS A 40 18.42 28.35 -17.69
N GLU A 41 17.25 28.64 -18.24
CA GLU A 41 16.51 29.86 -17.96
C GLU A 41 16.14 29.97 -16.47
N CYS A 42 16.52 31.07 -15.84
CA CYS A 42 16.29 31.32 -14.41
C CYS A 42 15.02 32.13 -14.19
N THR A 43 13.86 31.47 -14.20
CA THR A 43 12.56 32.13 -14.00
C THR A 43 12.07 32.09 -12.56
N TYR A 44 11.55 33.22 -12.07
CA TYR A 44 10.84 33.30 -10.80
C TYR A 44 9.35 33.52 -11.08
N PRO A 45 8.51 32.46 -11.07
CA PRO A 45 7.09 32.64 -11.35
C PRO A 45 6.44 33.53 -10.29
N GLU A 46 5.81 34.60 -10.75
CA GLU A 46 4.74 35.31 -10.07
C GLU A 46 3.58 34.32 -9.94
N ARG A 47 3.37 33.76 -8.74
CA ARG A 47 2.15 32.96 -8.52
C ARG A 47 1.00 33.94 -8.46
N GLY A 48 0.18 33.98 -9.52
CA GLY A 48 -1.10 34.68 -9.48
C GLY A 48 -1.87 34.30 -8.22
N ARG A 49 -2.42 35.30 -7.53
CA ARG A 49 -3.25 35.07 -6.34
C ARG A 49 -4.44 34.22 -6.77
N ARG A 50 -4.50 32.95 -6.35
CA ARG A 50 -5.72 32.15 -6.51
C ARG A 50 -6.82 32.88 -5.75
N ALA A 51 -7.88 33.31 -6.43
CA ALA A 51 -8.99 34.00 -5.81
C ALA A 51 -9.58 33.10 -4.72
N ARG A 52 -9.56 33.58 -3.48
CA ARG A 52 -10.16 32.89 -2.34
C ARG A 52 -11.68 32.96 -2.53
N PRO A 53 -12.42 31.84 -2.46
CA PRO A 53 -13.88 31.89 -2.50
C PRO A 53 -14.39 32.81 -1.40
N THR A 54 -15.23 33.77 -1.76
CA THR A 54 -15.81 34.75 -0.83
C THR A 54 -16.67 34.05 0.21
N ASN A 55 -16.72 34.57 1.44
CA ASN A 55 -17.55 33.99 2.51
C ASN A 55 -19.02 33.84 2.12
N ALA A 56 -19.53 34.71 1.23
CA ALA A 56 -20.87 34.60 0.66
C ALA A 56 -21.09 33.31 -0.17
N VAL A 57 -20.11 32.92 -0.99
CA VAL A 57 -20.16 31.68 -1.79
C VAL A 57 -20.10 30.46 -0.87
N ILE A 58 -19.25 30.51 0.16
CA ILE A 58 -19.15 29.43 1.16
C ILE A 58 -20.48 29.28 1.93
N ALA A 59 -21.14 30.39 2.28
CA ALA A 59 -22.43 30.37 2.96
C ALA A 59 -23.53 29.78 2.06
N ALA A 60 -23.61 30.21 0.79
CA ALA A 60 -24.58 29.68 -0.17
C ALA A 60 -24.44 28.16 -0.37
N LEU A 61 -23.20 27.67 -0.55
CA LEU A 61 -22.92 26.23 -0.72
C LEU A 61 -23.24 25.39 0.53
N ARG A 62 -23.14 25.99 1.72
CA ARG A 62 -23.52 25.33 2.98
C ARG A 62 -25.04 25.24 3.14
N GLU A 63 -25.76 26.28 2.73
CA GLU A 63 -27.22 26.30 2.72
C GLU A 63 -27.79 25.25 1.77
N GLU A 64 -27.25 25.20 0.55
CA GLU A 64 -27.63 24.19 -0.45
C GLU A 64 -27.35 22.77 0.06
N ASN A 65 -26.19 22.52 0.67
CA ASN A 65 -25.89 21.23 1.29
C ASN A 65 -26.87 20.86 2.41
N ARG A 66 -27.35 21.85 3.18
CA ARG A 66 -28.34 21.60 4.24
C ARG A 66 -29.68 21.19 3.64
N GLY A 67 -30.15 21.88 2.60
CA GLY A 67 -31.39 21.54 1.90
C GLY A 67 -31.34 20.16 1.22
N LEU A 68 -30.21 19.82 0.61
CA LEU A 68 -30.02 18.49 0.00
C LEU A 68 -30.00 17.38 1.06
N ARG A 69 -29.37 17.63 2.22
CA ARG A 69 -29.35 16.66 3.33
C ARG A 69 -30.73 16.44 3.94
N SER A 70 -31.57 17.47 4.05
CA SER A 70 -32.94 17.30 4.54
C SER A 70 -33.85 16.58 3.55
N GLN A 71 -33.56 16.66 2.24
CA GLN A 71 -34.27 15.88 1.22
C GLN A 71 -33.86 14.39 1.23
N LEU A 72 -32.68 14.07 1.77
CA LEU A 72 -32.12 12.72 1.83
C LEU A 72 -32.30 12.02 3.20
N SER A 73 -32.81 12.72 4.21
CA SER A 73 -33.15 12.09 5.49
C SER A 73 -34.48 11.36 5.39
N VAL A 74 -34.39 10.07 5.08
CA VAL A 74 -35.34 9.06 5.55
C VAL A 74 -35.41 9.16 7.08
N GLU A 75 -36.63 9.15 7.62
CA GLU A 75 -36.99 9.20 9.05
C GLU A 75 -36.05 8.41 9.98
N PRO A 76 -35.80 8.88 11.22
CA PRO A 76 -35.03 8.13 12.20
C PRO A 76 -35.77 6.84 12.59
N TYR A 77 -35.09 5.71 12.42
CA TYR A 77 -35.46 4.42 12.96
C TYR A 77 -35.49 4.51 14.50
N GLU A 78 -36.69 4.60 15.09
CA GLU A 78 -36.88 4.48 16.53
C GLU A 78 -36.58 3.05 16.99
N GLU A 79 -35.76 3.02 18.03
CA GLU A 79 -35.23 1.88 18.76
C GLU A 79 -36.35 1.17 19.54
N VAL A 80 -36.81 0.01 19.06
CA VAL A 80 -37.74 -0.84 19.84
C VAL A 80 -36.93 -1.82 20.67
N ALA A 81 -36.86 -1.50 21.97
CA ALA A 81 -36.29 -2.29 23.03
C ALA A 81 -36.91 -3.70 23.13
N LEU A 82 -36.04 -4.66 23.48
CA LEU A 82 -36.40 -6.00 23.92
C LEU A 82 -37.39 -5.97 25.09
N ARG A 83 -38.51 -6.69 24.94
CA ARG A 83 -39.24 -7.27 26.08
C ARG A 83 -39.64 -8.70 25.77
N SER A 84 -39.16 -9.59 26.61
CA SER A 84 -39.38 -11.04 26.62
C SER A 84 -40.81 -11.41 27.06
N ALA A 85 -41.41 -12.35 26.36
CA ALA A 85 -42.38 -13.35 26.85
C ALA A 85 -42.50 -14.41 25.73
N SER A 86 -41.88 -15.58 25.85
CA SER A 86 -42.50 -16.80 26.38
C SER A 86 -43.99 -16.88 26.05
N ASP A 87 -44.35 -17.54 24.93
CA ASP A 87 -45.21 -18.72 25.04
C ASP A 87 -45.21 -19.61 23.80
N ASN A 88 -45.45 -20.88 24.08
CA ASN A 88 -45.25 -22.08 23.28
C ASN A 88 -46.52 -22.47 22.51
N SER A 89 -46.45 -22.80 21.20
CA SER A 89 -47.24 -23.88 20.57
C SER A 89 -47.00 -24.07 19.06
N GLN A 90 -46.44 -25.24 18.74
CA GLN A 90 -46.75 -26.22 17.68
C GLN A 90 -47.33 -25.79 16.30
N SER A 91 -46.60 -26.26 15.26
CA SER A 91 -47.05 -26.81 13.97
C SER A 91 -47.89 -25.95 13.00
N ASN A 92 -47.43 -25.74 11.76
CA ASN A 92 -47.61 -26.72 10.67
C ASN A 92 -46.95 -26.28 9.36
N VAL A 93 -46.54 -27.28 8.58
CA VAL A 93 -45.92 -27.17 7.26
C VAL A 93 -46.96 -26.75 6.21
N SER A 94 -46.61 -25.81 5.34
CA SER A 94 -47.10 -25.80 3.96
C SER A 94 -46.11 -25.13 3.01
N SER A 95 -45.57 -26.00 2.18
CA SER A 95 -44.76 -25.77 1.01
C SER A 95 -45.46 -24.85 0.01
N ARG A 96 -44.80 -23.75 -0.36
CA ARG A 96 -45.01 -23.09 -1.65
C ARG A 96 -43.65 -22.88 -2.31
N ALA A 97 -43.39 -23.72 -3.31
CA ALA A 97 -42.26 -23.62 -4.19
C ALA A 97 -42.33 -22.29 -4.95
N VAL A 98 -41.36 -21.41 -4.69
CA VAL A 98 -41.08 -20.26 -5.56
C VAL A 98 -39.85 -20.63 -6.38
N ALA A 99 -40.07 -20.84 -7.68
CA ALA A 99 -39.03 -21.11 -8.65
C ALA A 99 -38.04 -19.95 -8.69
N GLN A 100 -36.88 -20.11 -8.05
CA GLN A 100 -35.77 -19.17 -8.17
C GLN A 100 -35.02 -19.48 -9.47
N ARG A 101 -35.22 -18.63 -10.48
CA ARG A 101 -34.34 -18.54 -11.64
C ARG A 101 -32.97 -18.09 -11.15
N THR A 102 -31.99 -19.00 -11.15
CA THR A 102 -30.57 -18.66 -10.99
C THR A 102 -30.07 -17.93 -12.24
N PRO A 103 -29.56 -16.70 -12.15
CA PRO A 103 -28.72 -16.15 -13.20
C PRO A 103 -27.32 -16.72 -13.02
N SER A 104 -26.92 -17.63 -13.92
CA SER A 104 -25.55 -18.10 -14.03
C SER A 104 -24.66 -16.95 -14.51
N ILE A 105 -24.00 -16.25 -13.59
CA ILE A 105 -22.88 -15.38 -13.93
C ILE A 105 -21.68 -16.29 -14.17
N GLY A 106 -21.40 -16.57 -15.44
CA GLY A 106 -20.21 -17.30 -15.86
C GLY A 106 -18.96 -16.56 -15.40
N VAL A 107 -18.15 -17.22 -14.58
CA VAL A 107 -16.79 -16.77 -14.25
C VAL A 107 -15.95 -16.90 -15.52
N PRO A 108 -15.34 -15.83 -16.07
CA PRO A 108 -14.37 -16.01 -17.13
C PRO A 108 -13.16 -16.75 -16.58
N ARG A 109 -12.89 -17.93 -17.16
CA ARG A 109 -11.65 -18.69 -16.98
C ARG A 109 -10.45 -17.76 -17.26
N PRO A 110 -9.39 -17.76 -16.44
CA PRO A 110 -8.23 -16.91 -16.72
C PRO A 110 -7.55 -17.41 -18.00
N LEU A 111 -7.70 -16.65 -19.09
CA LEU A 111 -6.93 -16.81 -20.32
C LEU A 111 -5.52 -16.26 -20.07
N PHE A 112 -4.69 -17.05 -19.39
CA PHE A 112 -3.24 -16.97 -19.56
C PHE A 112 -2.80 -18.01 -20.59
N GLU A 113 -3.30 -17.87 -21.83
CA GLU A 113 -2.64 -18.48 -22.99
C GLU A 113 -1.62 -17.50 -23.52
N ARG A 114 -0.38 -17.68 -23.05
CA ARG A 114 0.79 -16.94 -23.51
C ARG A 114 1.19 -17.49 -24.87
N ASN A 115 0.67 -16.91 -25.94
CA ASN A 115 1.23 -17.07 -27.28
C ASN A 115 1.35 -15.70 -27.96
N GLY A 116 2.58 -15.22 -28.06
CA GLY A 116 2.92 -13.92 -28.61
C GLY A 116 4.37 -13.59 -28.32
N GLY A 117 5.28 -14.21 -29.09
CA GLY A 117 6.69 -13.86 -29.07
C GLY A 117 6.87 -12.42 -29.54
N TYR A 118 7.19 -11.52 -28.61
CA TYR A 118 7.64 -10.17 -28.95
C TYR A 118 9.13 -10.23 -29.28
N ARG A 119 9.46 -10.17 -30.57
CA ARG A 119 10.80 -9.79 -31.02
C ARG A 119 10.93 -8.27 -30.85
N PRO A 120 11.90 -7.74 -30.08
CA PRO A 120 12.17 -6.32 -30.10
C PRO A 120 12.84 -5.98 -31.44
N ASP A 121 12.20 -5.10 -32.18
CA ASP A 121 12.80 -4.46 -33.35
C ASP A 121 13.91 -3.53 -32.86
N VAL A 122 15.16 -3.90 -33.13
CA VAL A 122 16.37 -3.15 -32.79
C VAL A 122 16.57 -2.05 -33.83
N SER A 123 15.78 -0.99 -33.74
CA SER A 123 16.12 0.29 -34.37
C SER A 123 16.82 1.18 -33.34
N ALA A 124 18.12 0.92 -33.17
CA ALA A 124 18.99 1.69 -32.31
C ALA A 124 19.20 3.12 -32.86
N THR A 125 18.53 4.11 -32.29
CA THR A 125 18.98 5.50 -32.40
C THR A 125 20.06 5.72 -31.33
N GLN A 126 21.33 5.59 -31.74
CA GLN A 126 22.48 5.96 -30.92
C GLN A 126 22.44 7.46 -30.61
N THR A 127 21.98 7.85 -29.44
CA THR A 127 22.35 9.14 -28.86
C THR A 127 23.63 8.96 -28.06
N ASN A 128 24.77 9.18 -28.73
CA ASN A 128 26.09 9.24 -28.11
C ASN A 128 26.20 10.43 -27.15
N ARG A 129 25.78 10.27 -25.89
CA ARG A 129 26.18 11.15 -24.78
C ARG A 129 26.34 10.35 -23.50
N ALA A 130 27.48 9.67 -23.36
CA ALA A 130 27.99 9.22 -22.07
C ALA A 130 29.08 10.20 -21.59
N PRO A 131 29.09 10.64 -20.31
CA PRO A 131 30.27 11.26 -19.75
C PRO A 131 31.34 10.19 -19.50
N ALA A 132 32.61 10.62 -19.52
CA ALA A 132 33.78 9.74 -19.44
C ALA A 132 33.73 8.78 -18.23
N SER A 133 33.65 7.48 -18.50
CA SER A 133 33.93 6.42 -17.54
C SER A 133 35.39 6.01 -17.66
N ILE A 134 36.09 5.87 -16.53
CA ILE A 134 37.50 5.44 -16.46
C ILE A 134 37.67 3.97 -16.91
N ASN A 135 36.59 3.18 -16.92
CA ASN A 135 36.56 1.87 -17.57
C ASN A 135 35.49 1.90 -18.68
N LYS A 136 35.87 1.51 -19.90
CA LYS A 136 35.11 1.64 -21.16
C LYS A 136 33.75 0.89 -21.23
N ASN A 137 33.16 0.50 -20.10
CA ASN A 137 31.94 -0.30 -20.05
C ASN A 137 30.88 0.44 -19.23
N ALA A 138 30.26 1.48 -19.81
CA ALA A 138 29.06 2.08 -19.22
C ALA A 138 27.86 1.19 -19.59
N THR A 139 27.26 0.52 -18.59
CA THR A 139 26.07 -0.32 -18.78
C THR A 139 24.81 0.52 -18.57
N TYR A 140 23.96 0.61 -19.60
CA TYR A 140 22.69 1.32 -19.55
C TYR A 140 21.55 0.37 -19.16
N HIS A 141 20.90 0.64 -18.03
CA HIS A 141 19.85 -0.21 -17.46
C HIS A 141 18.41 0.27 -17.76
N GLY A 142 18.20 0.99 -18.87
CA GLY A 142 16.85 1.37 -19.29
C GLY A 142 16.15 2.37 -18.34
N PRO A 143 14.81 2.30 -18.20
CA PRO A 143 13.98 3.30 -17.48
C PRO A 143 14.29 3.52 -16.00
N THR A 144 14.96 2.56 -15.35
CA THR A 144 15.43 2.65 -13.96
C THR A 144 16.85 3.23 -13.85
N SER A 145 17.52 3.52 -14.97
CA SER A 145 18.83 4.15 -15.01
C SER A 145 18.71 5.66 -14.73
N ALA A 146 19.63 6.19 -13.91
CA ALA A 146 19.77 7.63 -13.68
C ALA A 146 20.10 8.45 -14.94
N LEU A 147 20.45 7.77 -16.04
CA LEU A 147 20.75 8.36 -17.36
C LEU A 147 19.56 8.31 -18.33
N TYR A 148 18.39 7.84 -17.90
CA TYR A 148 17.20 7.78 -18.75
C TYR A 148 16.60 9.18 -18.94
N ASP A 149 16.74 9.76 -20.15
CA ASP A 149 15.99 10.96 -20.55
C ASP A 149 14.64 10.50 -21.14
N ASP A 150 13.54 10.83 -20.45
CA ASP A 150 12.18 10.66 -20.99
C ASP A 150 12.03 11.61 -22.20
N VAL A 151 12.11 11.07 -23.42
CA VAL A 151 11.71 11.83 -24.63
C VAL A 151 10.20 12.04 -24.55
N PRO A 152 9.70 13.29 -24.45
CA PRO A 152 8.28 13.56 -24.36
C PRO A 152 7.67 13.45 -25.75
N GLY A 153 7.39 12.22 -26.19
CA GLY A 153 6.82 11.98 -27.53
C GLY A 153 6.25 10.58 -27.78
N GLU A 154 6.78 9.54 -27.13
CA GLU A 154 6.38 8.14 -27.43
C GLU A 154 5.99 7.35 -26.19
N ARG A 155 5.14 7.94 -25.35
CA ARG A 155 4.24 7.15 -24.50
C ARG A 155 2.82 7.62 -24.76
N GLN A 156 2.21 7.11 -25.83
CA GLN A 156 0.81 6.77 -25.67
C GLN A 156 0.80 5.77 -24.52
N ALA A 157 0.46 6.24 -23.32
CA ALA A 157 0.06 5.35 -22.25
C ALA A 157 -1.02 4.48 -22.88
N GLN A 158 -0.70 3.24 -23.22
CA GLN A 158 -1.71 2.28 -23.62
C GLN A 158 -2.69 2.31 -22.46
N GLN A 159 -3.85 2.91 -22.68
CA GLN A 159 -4.88 3.01 -21.67
C GLN A 159 -5.42 1.58 -21.54
N TRP A 160 -4.76 0.78 -20.68
CA TRP A 160 -5.00 -0.64 -20.50
C TRP A 160 -6.46 -0.94 -20.11
N LEU A 161 -7.20 0.08 -19.68
CA LEU A 161 -8.58 0.03 -19.24
C LEU A 161 -9.34 1.18 -19.90
N SER A 162 -10.52 0.90 -20.48
CA SER A 162 -11.43 1.97 -20.87
C SER A 162 -11.90 2.73 -19.63
N THR A 163 -12.25 4.01 -19.79
CA THR A 163 -12.82 4.85 -18.70
C THR A 163 -14.04 4.20 -18.04
N GLU A 164 -14.87 3.52 -18.83
CA GLU A 164 -16.00 2.73 -18.34
C GLU A 164 -15.55 1.58 -17.42
N ARG A 165 -14.51 0.84 -17.83
CA ARG A 165 -13.96 -0.26 -17.03
C ARG A 165 -13.29 0.24 -15.76
N GLU A 166 -12.63 1.39 -15.78
CA GLU A 166 -12.07 2.02 -14.58
C GLU A 166 -13.17 2.37 -13.57
N HIS A 167 -14.29 2.92 -14.04
CA HIS A 167 -15.42 3.28 -13.17
C HIS A 167 -16.08 2.03 -12.55
N GLN A 168 -16.31 1.00 -13.36
CA GLN A 168 -16.87 -0.28 -12.89
C GLN A 168 -15.92 -1.05 -11.96
N MET A 169 -14.60 -0.94 -12.18
CA MET A 169 -13.59 -1.66 -11.40
C MET A 169 -13.68 -1.30 -9.91
N SER A 170 -13.86 -0.02 -9.58
CA SER A 170 -13.99 0.43 -8.19
C SER A 170 -15.17 -0.26 -7.48
N THR A 171 -16.33 -0.27 -8.12
CA THR A 171 -17.54 -0.93 -7.60
C THR A 171 -17.36 -2.43 -7.44
N LEU A 172 -16.73 -3.09 -8.41
CA LEU A 172 -16.45 -4.52 -8.35
C LEU A 172 -15.46 -4.86 -7.22
N LEU A 173 -14.38 -4.10 -7.07
CA LEU A 173 -13.40 -4.30 -6.00
C LEU A 173 -14.03 -4.09 -4.62
N PHE A 174 -14.89 -3.09 -4.48
CA PHE A 174 -15.67 -2.87 -3.25
C PHE A 174 -16.58 -4.07 -2.95
N ALA A 175 -17.37 -4.52 -3.93
CA ALA A 175 -18.27 -5.66 -3.77
C ALA A 175 -17.52 -6.96 -3.43
N VAL A 176 -16.36 -7.20 -4.08
CA VAL A 176 -15.50 -8.35 -3.78
C VAL A 176 -14.91 -8.24 -2.37
N ALA A 177 -14.44 -7.07 -1.95
CA ALA A 177 -13.93 -6.86 -0.59
C ALA A 177 -15.01 -7.11 0.47
N ALA A 178 -16.23 -6.61 0.26
CA ALA A 178 -17.37 -6.84 1.14
C ALA A 178 -17.73 -8.33 1.24
N LYS A 179 -17.77 -9.03 0.09
CA LYS A 179 -17.98 -10.49 0.05
C LYS A 179 -16.90 -11.23 0.83
N GLN A 180 -15.63 -10.89 0.63
CA GLN A 180 -14.54 -11.56 1.36
C GLN A 180 -14.63 -11.30 2.86
N ARG A 181 -15.01 -10.09 3.29
CA ARG A 181 -15.21 -9.78 4.70
C ARG A 181 -16.30 -10.64 5.36
N GLN A 182 -17.39 -10.93 4.65
CA GLN A 182 -18.41 -11.88 5.11
C GLN A 182 -17.86 -13.31 5.19
N MET A 183 -17.08 -13.72 4.18
CA MET A 183 -16.46 -15.04 4.14
C MET A 183 -15.44 -15.26 5.28
N GLU A 184 -14.81 -14.22 5.81
CA GLU A 184 -13.92 -14.35 6.98
C GLU A 184 -14.63 -14.99 8.18
N ALA A 185 -15.85 -14.56 8.49
CA ALA A 185 -16.64 -15.12 9.59
C ALA A 185 -17.01 -16.59 9.32
N VAL A 186 -17.40 -16.90 8.08
CA VAL A 186 -17.74 -18.27 7.66
C VAL A 186 -16.52 -19.19 7.73
N ASN A 187 -15.37 -18.74 7.23
CA ASN A 187 -14.13 -19.52 7.22
C ASN A 187 -13.60 -19.75 8.64
N THR A 188 -13.76 -18.75 9.52
CA THR A 188 -13.43 -18.87 10.95
C THR A 188 -14.32 -19.92 11.62
N ALA A 189 -15.64 -19.83 11.45
CA ALA A 189 -16.59 -20.79 12.02
C ALA A 189 -16.40 -22.22 11.52
N ARG A 190 -15.89 -22.39 10.29
CA ARG A 190 -15.55 -23.69 9.69
C ARG A 190 -14.17 -24.21 10.07
N GLY A 191 -13.37 -23.46 10.82
CA GLY A 191 -12.01 -23.86 11.20
C GLY A 191 -11.05 -23.96 10.01
N LEU A 192 -11.27 -23.19 8.94
CA LEU A 192 -10.43 -23.25 7.73
C LEU A 192 -9.16 -22.39 7.82
N LEU A 193 -9.03 -21.57 8.87
CA LEU A 193 -7.89 -20.68 9.05
C LEU A 193 -6.75 -21.39 9.79
N ASP A 194 -5.59 -21.54 9.16
CA ASP A 194 -4.39 -22.09 9.80
C ASP A 194 -3.59 -20.99 10.53
N PHE A 195 -3.60 -21.05 11.86
CA PHE A 195 -2.93 -20.09 12.75
C PHE A 195 -1.48 -20.47 13.11
N ASP A 196 -0.89 -21.47 12.45
CA ASP A 196 0.49 -21.95 12.68
C ASP A 196 0.81 -22.21 14.16
N SER A 197 0.00 -23.07 14.80
CA SER A 197 0.08 -23.48 16.22
C SER A 197 -0.29 -22.42 17.27
N VAL A 198 -0.66 -21.21 16.86
CA VAL A 198 -1.24 -20.21 17.75
C VAL A 198 -2.71 -20.52 18.00
N ASP A 199 -3.18 -20.32 19.22
CA ASP A 199 -4.61 -20.41 19.55
C ASP A 199 -5.44 -19.49 18.62
N PRO A 200 -6.58 -19.96 18.05
CA PRO A 200 -7.38 -19.17 17.13
C PRO A 200 -7.84 -17.81 17.68
N GLU A 201 -8.15 -17.71 18.97
CA GLU A 201 -8.57 -16.45 19.59
C GLU A 201 -7.39 -15.45 19.60
N MET A 202 -6.22 -15.91 20.00
CA MET A 202 -5.00 -15.10 20.00
C MET A 202 -4.58 -14.71 18.58
N GLY A 203 -4.64 -15.65 17.63
CA GLY A 203 -4.32 -15.40 16.24
C GLY A 203 -5.25 -14.36 15.60
N LEU A 204 -6.56 -14.45 15.86
CA LEU A 204 -7.54 -13.45 15.40
C LEU A 204 -7.33 -12.09 16.06
N HIS A 205 -7.00 -12.05 17.35
CA HIS A 205 -6.66 -10.81 18.06
C HIS A 205 -5.48 -10.09 17.39
N LEU A 206 -4.39 -10.80 17.11
CA LEU A 206 -3.21 -10.23 16.43
C LEU A 206 -3.53 -9.77 15.01
N LEU A 207 -4.31 -10.55 14.24
CA LEU A 207 -4.76 -10.13 12.91
C LEU A 207 -5.62 -8.87 12.98
N ASN A 208 -6.53 -8.76 13.95
CA ASN A 208 -7.34 -7.56 14.14
C ASN A 208 -6.49 -6.36 14.53
N LEU A 209 -5.44 -6.53 15.34
CA LEU A 209 -4.49 -5.45 15.63
C LEU A 209 -3.78 -4.98 14.36
N HIS A 210 -3.27 -5.88 13.53
CA HIS A 210 -2.61 -5.55 12.26
C HIS A 210 -3.50 -4.67 11.37
N TRP A 211 -4.73 -5.11 11.14
CA TRP A 211 -5.69 -4.45 10.26
C TRP A 211 -6.41 -3.24 10.89
N ASN A 212 -6.14 -2.91 12.14
CA ASN A 212 -6.69 -1.69 12.76
C ASN A 212 -5.60 -0.65 13.08
N ARG A 213 -4.33 -1.06 13.15
CA ARG A 213 -3.22 -0.19 13.60
C ARG A 213 -2.13 0.01 12.56
N GLN A 214 -1.79 -1.03 11.77
CA GLN A 214 -0.58 -1.03 10.95
C GLN A 214 -0.79 -0.48 9.52
N HIS A 215 -1.99 0.05 9.23
CA HIS A 215 -2.42 0.54 7.90
C HIS A 215 -1.66 1.75 7.33
N HIS A 216 -0.59 2.24 7.96
CA HIS A 216 -0.01 3.54 7.57
C HIS A 216 1.46 3.57 7.15
N SER A 217 2.23 2.47 7.28
CA SER A 217 3.64 2.53 6.87
C SER A 217 3.85 2.19 5.39
N PHE A 218 3.34 1.05 4.88
CA PHE A 218 3.63 0.63 3.49
C PHE A 218 2.53 -0.19 2.77
N LEU A 219 1.38 -0.48 3.42
CA LEU A 219 0.27 -1.27 2.84
C LEU A 219 0.69 -2.51 2.03
N VAL A 220 1.72 -3.22 2.52
CA VAL A 220 2.30 -4.35 1.79
C VAL A 220 1.38 -5.56 1.76
N THR A 221 0.32 -5.60 2.57
CA THR A 221 -0.64 -6.71 2.63
C THR A 221 -2.08 -6.20 2.49
N TYR A 222 -2.95 -7.00 1.86
CA TYR A 222 -4.35 -6.67 1.60
C TYR A 222 -5.27 -7.70 2.25
N ARG A 223 -6.01 -7.30 3.29
CA ARG A 223 -6.82 -8.18 4.15
C ARG A 223 -7.73 -9.15 3.37
N PRO A 224 -8.55 -8.70 2.40
CA PRO A 224 -9.44 -9.61 1.66
C PRO A 224 -8.70 -10.70 0.89
N ALA A 225 -7.53 -10.41 0.32
CA ALA A 225 -6.74 -11.42 -0.37
C ALA A 225 -6.05 -12.35 0.63
N PHE A 226 -5.46 -11.79 1.69
CA PHE A 226 -4.75 -12.55 2.71
C PHE A 226 -5.65 -13.58 3.42
N LEU A 227 -6.82 -13.16 3.92
CA LEU A 227 -7.70 -14.06 4.69
C LEU A 227 -8.44 -15.08 3.81
N ARG A 228 -8.72 -14.74 2.57
CA ARG A 228 -9.19 -15.72 1.58
C ARG A 228 -8.14 -16.80 1.36
N ASP A 229 -6.91 -16.37 1.09
CA ASP A 229 -5.80 -17.28 0.77
C ASP A 229 -5.31 -18.05 2.00
N MET A 230 -5.54 -17.55 3.21
CA MET A 230 -5.35 -18.30 4.46
C MET A 230 -6.29 -19.51 4.54
N ALA A 231 -7.53 -19.37 4.06
CA ALA A 231 -8.51 -20.45 4.07
C ALA A 231 -8.33 -21.47 2.94
N CYS A 232 -7.76 -21.06 1.80
CA CYS A 232 -7.61 -21.92 0.63
C CYS A 232 -6.16 -22.15 0.18
N GLN A 233 -5.18 -21.77 0.99
CA GLN A 233 -3.74 -21.86 0.72
C GLN A 233 -3.33 -21.20 -0.62
N GLY A 234 -3.79 -19.96 -0.81
CA GLY A 234 -3.55 -19.19 -2.03
C GLY A 234 -2.21 -18.43 -2.06
N LEU A 235 -1.99 -17.67 -3.13
CA LEU A 235 -0.72 -16.98 -3.43
C LEU A 235 -0.35 -15.86 -2.44
N TYR A 236 -1.34 -15.25 -1.78
CA TYR A 236 -1.17 -14.11 -0.87
C TYR A 236 -1.14 -14.51 0.60
N PHE A 237 -0.99 -15.80 0.89
CA PHE A 237 -0.82 -16.33 2.24
C PHE A 237 0.38 -17.25 2.33
N SER A 238 1.11 -17.15 3.44
CA SER A 238 2.12 -18.13 3.84
C SER A 238 2.38 -18.01 5.34
N LYS A 239 2.89 -19.08 5.94
CA LYS A 239 3.25 -19.10 7.37
C LYS A 239 4.32 -18.07 7.72
N ILE A 240 5.27 -17.83 6.81
CA ILE A 240 6.29 -16.79 7.00
C ILE A 240 5.66 -15.40 7.07
N LEU A 241 4.69 -15.09 6.20
CA LEU A 241 3.98 -13.82 6.23
C LEU A 241 3.09 -13.69 7.47
N LEU A 242 2.40 -14.76 7.86
CA LEU A 242 1.57 -14.79 9.06
C LEU A 242 2.38 -14.46 10.32
N ASN A 243 3.53 -15.13 10.50
CA ASN A 243 4.41 -14.87 11.64
C ASN A 243 5.02 -13.46 11.62
N ALA A 244 5.32 -12.90 10.44
CA ALA A 244 5.74 -11.50 10.34
C ALA A 244 4.65 -10.52 10.79
N ILE A 245 3.39 -10.79 10.43
CA ILE A 245 2.22 -10.01 10.86
C ILE A 245 2.03 -10.11 12.38
N TYR A 246 2.14 -11.32 12.93
CA TYR A 246 2.07 -11.54 14.37
C TYR A 246 3.16 -10.79 15.13
N PHE A 247 4.42 -10.89 14.70
CA PHE A 247 5.52 -10.15 15.30
C PHE A 247 5.27 -8.64 15.31
N GLY A 248 4.87 -8.07 14.17
CA GLY A 248 4.58 -6.64 14.06
C GLY A 248 3.39 -6.18 14.89
N SER A 249 2.44 -7.07 15.16
CA SER A 249 1.21 -6.78 15.90
C SER A 249 1.34 -6.98 17.41
N ALA A 250 2.22 -7.89 17.84
CA ALA A 250 2.38 -8.29 19.24
C ALA A 250 2.69 -7.10 20.16
N LYS A 251 3.51 -6.15 19.70
CA LYS A 251 3.85 -4.92 20.45
C LYS A 251 2.65 -4.03 20.80
N PHE A 252 1.52 -4.20 20.12
CA PHE A 252 0.28 -3.46 20.39
C PHE A 252 -0.71 -4.23 21.25
N SER A 253 -0.41 -5.48 21.58
CA SER A 253 -1.25 -6.30 22.45
C SER A 253 -0.92 -6.02 23.92
N PRO A 254 -1.91 -5.87 24.80
CA PRO A 254 -1.70 -5.77 26.24
C PRO A 254 -1.43 -7.14 26.90
N ARG A 255 -1.60 -8.26 26.17
CA ARG A 255 -1.44 -9.62 26.72
C ARG A 255 0.03 -9.92 27.03
N LEU A 256 0.31 -10.30 28.28
CA LEU A 256 1.67 -10.58 28.76
C LEU A 256 2.26 -11.87 28.19
N GLU A 257 1.42 -12.86 27.87
CA GLU A 257 1.79 -14.15 27.28
C GLU A 257 2.53 -14.04 25.94
N LEU A 258 2.43 -12.88 25.27
CA LEU A 258 3.12 -12.62 24.01
C LEU A 258 4.56 -12.13 24.21
N ARG A 259 4.94 -11.82 25.44
CA ARG A 259 6.28 -11.31 25.80
C ARG A 259 7.13 -12.47 26.31
N GLU A 260 8.40 -12.49 25.92
CA GLU A 260 9.38 -13.43 26.48
C GLU A 260 9.68 -13.06 27.94
N ASP A 261 9.88 -11.76 28.18
CA ASP A 261 9.96 -11.18 29.51
C ASP A 261 8.67 -10.38 29.78
N PRO A 262 7.84 -10.79 30.77
CA PRO A 262 6.60 -10.08 31.10
C PRO A 262 6.80 -8.58 31.37
N ASP A 263 7.96 -8.19 31.92
CA ASP A 263 8.28 -6.83 32.33
C ASP A 263 8.83 -5.97 31.18
N ASP A 264 9.34 -6.58 30.11
CA ASP A 264 9.84 -5.87 28.93
C ASP A 264 8.91 -5.97 27.72
N VAL A 265 8.25 -4.85 27.40
CA VAL A 265 7.35 -4.69 26.24
C VAL A 265 8.06 -4.97 24.90
N ARG A 266 9.39 -4.77 24.82
CA ARG A 266 10.17 -4.94 23.59
C ARG A 266 10.31 -6.41 23.21
N THR A 267 10.15 -7.33 24.16
CA THR A 267 10.19 -8.77 23.91
C THR A 267 8.89 -9.33 23.33
N ALA A 268 7.87 -8.48 23.13
CA ALA A 268 6.60 -8.89 22.55
C ALA A 268 6.78 -9.49 21.15
N GLY A 269 6.21 -10.67 20.95
CA GLY A 269 6.21 -11.39 19.67
C GLY A 269 7.52 -12.12 19.36
N TRP A 270 8.42 -12.27 20.34
CA TRP A 270 9.70 -12.97 20.15
C TRP A 270 9.54 -14.36 19.51
N GLN A 271 8.55 -15.15 19.96
CA GLN A 271 8.26 -16.47 19.39
C GLN A 271 7.95 -16.44 17.89
N PHE A 272 7.21 -15.44 17.42
CA PHE A 272 6.86 -15.31 16.00
C PHE A 272 8.06 -14.90 15.16
N ARG A 273 8.96 -14.10 15.75
CA ARG A 273 10.23 -13.77 15.13
C ARG A 273 11.11 -14.99 14.97
N GLN A 274 11.21 -15.85 15.99
CA GLN A 274 11.97 -17.10 15.89
C GLN A 274 11.37 -18.02 14.83
N ARG A 275 10.05 -18.22 14.88
CA ARG A 275 9.33 -19.02 13.89
C ARG A 275 9.54 -18.53 12.45
N LEU A 276 9.54 -17.22 12.25
CA LEU A 276 9.86 -16.63 10.94
C LEU A 276 11.29 -16.95 10.49
N ARG A 277 12.28 -16.91 11.40
CA ARG A 277 13.69 -17.20 11.06
C ARG A 277 13.88 -18.66 10.67
N GLU A 278 13.16 -19.59 11.30
CA GLU A 278 13.16 -21.01 10.91
C GLU A 278 12.61 -21.19 9.49
N LEU A 279 11.49 -20.55 9.18
CA LEU A 279 10.85 -20.63 7.86
C LEU A 279 11.61 -19.88 6.77
N LEU A 280 12.43 -18.89 7.15
CA LEU A 280 13.12 -18.04 6.20
C LEU A 280 14.13 -18.83 5.37
N GLY A 281 14.82 -19.80 5.95
CA GLY A 281 15.87 -20.58 5.27
C GLY A 281 15.41 -21.13 3.92
N GLU A 282 14.34 -21.93 3.91
CA GLU A 282 13.77 -22.51 2.68
C GLU A 282 13.11 -21.47 1.76
N ALA A 283 12.63 -20.36 2.33
CA ALA A 283 11.97 -19.30 1.57
C ALA A 283 12.94 -18.43 0.75
N MET A 284 14.25 -18.51 1.02
CA MET A 284 15.28 -17.74 0.31
C MET A 284 15.52 -18.20 -1.13
N ASP A 285 15.28 -19.48 -1.41
CA ASP A 285 15.58 -20.09 -2.70
C ASP A 285 14.58 -19.69 -3.80
N GLN A 286 13.44 -19.09 -3.41
CA GLN A 286 12.37 -18.73 -4.33
C GLN A 286 11.87 -17.31 -4.05
N SER A 287 11.81 -16.48 -5.10
CA SER A 287 11.14 -15.19 -5.00
C SER A 287 9.62 -15.37 -4.95
N LYS A 288 9.04 -15.28 -3.75
CA LYS A 288 7.58 -15.29 -3.52
C LYS A 288 7.13 -13.95 -2.96
N ILE A 289 5.95 -13.51 -3.39
CA ILE A 289 5.33 -12.26 -2.91
C ILE A 289 5.17 -12.24 -1.40
N THR A 290 4.79 -13.36 -0.79
CA THR A 290 4.58 -13.44 0.66
C THR A 290 5.89 -13.39 1.45
N THR A 291 7.00 -13.90 0.91
CA THR A 291 8.34 -13.74 1.50
C THR A 291 8.77 -12.28 1.45
N ILE A 292 8.59 -11.61 0.31
CA ILE A 292 8.88 -10.17 0.16
C ILE A 292 8.06 -9.35 1.17
N GLN A 293 6.74 -9.61 1.25
CA GLN A 293 5.85 -8.94 2.20
C GLN A 293 6.27 -9.19 3.66
N ALA A 294 6.68 -10.42 4.00
CA ALA A 294 7.13 -10.78 5.34
C ALA A 294 8.41 -10.01 5.72
N LEU A 295 9.38 -9.94 4.82
CA LEU A 295 10.64 -9.21 5.03
C LEU A 295 10.42 -7.70 5.19
N LEU A 296 9.53 -7.11 4.38
CA LEU A 296 9.15 -5.70 4.53
C LEU A 296 8.43 -5.44 5.86
N GLN A 297 7.57 -6.37 6.30
CA GLN A 297 6.89 -6.29 7.59
C GLN A 297 7.88 -6.40 8.76
N MET A 298 8.86 -7.30 8.68
CA MET A 298 9.94 -7.44 9.66
C MET A 298 10.80 -6.18 9.74
N THR A 299 11.19 -5.63 8.59
CA THR A 299 11.93 -4.37 8.47
C THR A 299 11.26 -3.25 9.26
N ASN A 300 9.98 -3.01 8.98
CA ASN A 300 9.21 -1.96 9.64
C ASN A 300 9.06 -2.20 11.14
N SER A 301 8.87 -3.46 11.55
CA SER A 301 8.73 -3.82 12.96
C SER A 301 10.04 -3.57 13.72
N LEU A 302 11.18 -4.00 13.19
CA LEU A 302 12.49 -3.82 13.83
C LEU A 302 12.93 -2.35 13.89
N PHE A 303 12.64 -1.55 12.85
CA PHE A 303 12.87 -0.11 12.93
C PHE A 303 12.07 0.56 14.04
N ALA A 304 10.83 0.12 14.25
CA ALA A 304 10.00 0.66 15.32
C ALA A 304 10.48 0.25 16.73
N LEU A 305 11.10 -0.94 16.88
CA LEU A 305 11.70 -1.37 18.15
C LEU A 305 13.06 -0.71 18.43
N GLY A 306 13.80 -0.29 17.39
CA GLY A 306 15.02 0.51 17.52
C GLY A 306 16.31 -0.23 17.91
N ASP A 307 16.23 -1.47 18.40
CA ASP A 307 17.44 -2.22 18.84
C ASP A 307 18.29 -2.75 17.68
N GLU A 308 17.66 -3.21 16.61
CA GLU A 308 18.34 -3.98 15.58
C GLU A 308 18.20 -3.35 14.18
N GLN A 309 18.69 -2.11 14.07
CA GLN A 309 18.63 -1.38 12.80
C GLN A 309 19.38 -2.09 11.66
N SER A 310 20.51 -2.74 11.96
CA SER A 310 21.27 -3.51 10.96
C SER A 310 20.47 -4.68 10.40
N ALA A 311 19.76 -5.43 11.25
CA ALA A 311 18.87 -6.52 10.83
C ALA A 311 17.70 -5.99 9.98
N ALA A 312 17.12 -4.85 10.37
CA ALA A 312 16.07 -4.20 9.57
C ALA A 312 16.56 -3.85 8.15
N TRP A 313 17.77 -3.27 8.03
CA TRP A 313 18.38 -2.98 6.72
C TRP A 313 18.68 -4.23 5.89
N LEU A 314 19.10 -5.33 6.54
CA LEU A 314 19.33 -6.61 5.85
C LEU A 314 18.03 -7.16 5.27
N TYR A 315 16.94 -7.19 6.05
CA TYR A 315 15.64 -7.66 5.57
C TYR A 315 15.09 -6.77 4.43
N ALA A 316 15.24 -5.45 4.54
CA ALA A 316 14.84 -4.53 3.47
C ALA A 316 15.61 -4.81 2.18
N GLY A 317 16.95 -4.92 2.28
CA GLY A 317 17.80 -5.19 1.14
C GLY A 317 17.52 -6.55 0.50
N LEU A 318 17.18 -7.56 1.30
CA LEU A 318 16.79 -8.87 0.78
C LEU A 318 15.46 -8.80 0.04
N ALA A 319 14.44 -8.14 0.63
CA ALA A 319 13.15 -7.95 -0.01
C ALA A 319 13.28 -7.27 -1.38
N PHE A 320 14.10 -6.21 -1.48
CA PHE A 320 14.34 -5.52 -2.74
C PHE A 320 15.06 -6.37 -3.78
N ARG A 321 15.99 -7.25 -3.35
CA ARG A 321 16.66 -8.19 -4.27
C ARG A 321 15.72 -9.26 -4.81
N MET A 322 14.71 -9.66 -4.03
CA MET A 322 13.71 -10.63 -4.48
C MET A 322 12.71 -10.03 -5.48
N ILE A 323 12.55 -8.70 -5.52
CA ILE A 323 11.64 -8.03 -6.48
C ILE A 323 12.22 -7.98 -7.90
N ASN A 324 13.55 -7.98 -8.05
CA ASN A 324 14.27 -7.86 -9.32
C ASN A 324 14.67 -9.22 -9.89
#